data_AF-B8C0V5-F1
#
_entry.id   AF-B8C0V5-F1
#
_cell.length_a   1.000
_cell.length_b   1.000
_cell.length_c   1.000
_cell.angle_alpha   90.00
_cell.angle_beta   90.00
_cell.angle_gamma   90.00
#
_symmetry.space_group_name_H-M   'P 1'
#
loop_
_entity.id
_entity.type
_entity.pdbx_description
1 polymer ?
#
loop_
_entity_poly.entity_id
_entity_poly.type
_entity_poly.pdbx_seq_one_letter_code
_entity_poly.pdbx_strand_id
1 'polypeptide(L)'
;SEHRLCGKQYDAEMQLFHLHNEGNLEALAILIDADDGTSENPHFQKLLDFFQKKFNADKSMSRDWVWDPLEPGYILRSIHFWAYSGSTTEPPCFEGVNWRIIDVPMKISPGQYQQLQRLMFDHSNARPVQP
;
A
#
# COMPACT_ATOMS: atom_id res chain seq x y z
N SER A 1 -0.73 -2.56 -8.71
CA SER A 1 -1.92 -2.26 -7.91
C SER A 1 -3.06 -3.19 -8.28
N GLU A 2 -4.03 -3.37 -7.38
CA GLU A 2 -5.30 -4.05 -7.64
C GLU A 2 -6.30 -3.07 -8.24
N HIS A 3 -6.41 -1.89 -7.62
CA HIS A 3 -7.23 -0.80 -8.12
C HIS A 3 -6.60 -0.15 -9.35
N ARG A 4 -7.48 0.36 -10.23
CA ARG A 4 -7.13 1.17 -11.39
C ARG A 4 -7.88 2.48 -11.34
N LEU A 5 -7.21 3.58 -11.67
CA LEU A 5 -7.88 4.88 -11.86
C LEU A 5 -7.94 5.19 -13.35
N CYS A 6 -9.14 5.41 -13.87
CA CYS A 6 -9.38 5.66 -15.30
C CYS A 6 -8.70 4.61 -16.22
N GLY A 7 -8.67 3.34 -15.81
CA GLY A 7 -8.02 2.25 -16.53
C GLY A 7 -6.51 2.12 -16.32
N LYS A 8 -5.82 3.14 -15.76
CA LYS A 8 -4.39 3.06 -15.41
C LYS A 8 -4.21 2.13 -14.21
N GLN A 9 -3.34 1.13 -14.38
CA GLN A 9 -2.79 0.35 -13.28
C GLN A 9 -1.48 0.99 -12.80
N TYR A 10 -1.21 0.90 -11.50
CA TYR A 10 -0.03 1.45 -10.85
C TYR A 10 0.94 0.33 -10.43
N ASP A 11 2.20 0.67 -10.15
CA ASP A 11 3.27 -0.31 -9.90
C ASP A 11 3.03 -1.14 -8.63
N ALA A 12 2.48 -0.50 -7.59
CA ALA A 12 2.09 -1.16 -6.35
C ALA A 12 0.88 -0.48 -5.69
N GLU A 13 0.39 -1.07 -4.61
CA GLU A 13 -0.71 -0.56 -3.81
C GLU A 13 -0.50 -0.95 -2.35
N MET A 14 -0.81 -0.03 -1.44
CA MET A 14 -0.84 -0.29 0.00
C MET A 14 -2.28 -0.16 0.48
N GLN A 15 -2.76 -1.17 1.21
CA GLN A 15 -4.11 -1.24 1.74
C GLN A 15 -4.06 -1.21 3.27
N LEU A 16 -4.74 -0.24 3.88
CA LEU A 16 -4.87 -0.11 5.33
C LEU A 16 -6.29 -0.46 5.74
N PHE A 17 -6.46 -1.63 6.36
CA PHE A 17 -7.74 -2.09 6.86
C PHE A 17 -7.99 -1.60 8.29
N HIS A 18 -9.16 -1.03 8.51
CA HIS A 18 -9.64 -0.54 9.81
C HIS A 18 -10.93 -1.25 10.16
N LEU A 19 -10.90 -2.03 11.24
CA LEU A 19 -12.09 -2.68 11.77
C LEU A 19 -12.74 -1.77 12.81
N HIS A 20 -13.97 -1.34 12.53
CA HIS A 20 -14.78 -0.61 13.51
C HIS A 20 -15.28 -1.56 14.61
N ASN A 21 -15.50 -1.05 15.82
CA ASN A 21 -15.98 -1.84 16.96
C ASN A 21 -17.35 -2.50 16.72
N GLU A 22 -18.13 -1.98 15.77
CA GLU A 22 -19.43 -2.53 15.37
C GLU A 22 -19.32 -3.58 14.24
N GLY A 23 -18.10 -3.92 13.79
CA GLY A 23 -17.84 -4.94 12.79
C GLY A 23 -17.72 -4.45 11.34
N ASN A 24 -17.91 -3.15 11.09
CA ASN A 24 -17.74 -2.56 9.75
C ASN A 24 -16.25 -2.50 9.38
N LEU A 25 -15.91 -2.89 8.14
CA LEU A 25 -14.55 -2.86 7.62
C LEU A 25 -14.37 -1.67 6.67
N GLU A 26 -13.49 -0.75 7.04
CA GLU A 26 -13.07 0.38 6.21
C GLU A 26 -11.68 0.10 5.63
N ALA A 27 -11.47 0.35 4.35
CA ALA A 27 -10.20 0.14 3.69
C ALA A 27 -9.71 1.43 3.02
N LEU A 28 -8.48 1.84 3.33
CA LEU A 28 -7.79 2.92 2.64
C LEU A 28 -6.78 2.33 1.65
N ALA A 29 -6.95 2.61 0.35
CA ALA A 29 -6.00 2.24 -0.69
C ALA A 29 -5.13 3.44 -1.05
N ILE A 30 -3.81 3.24 -1.01
CA ILE A 30 -2.80 4.18 -1.48
C ILE A 30 -2.10 3.55 -2.67
N LEU A 31 -2.29 4.16 -3.85
CA LEU A 31 -1.65 3.73 -5.09
C LEU A 31 -0.20 4.20 -5.11
N ILE A 32 0.70 3.39 -5.68
CA ILE A 32 2.14 3.65 -5.68
C ILE A 32 2.63 3.65 -7.13
N ASP A 33 3.26 4.75 -7.54
CA ASP A 33 3.77 4.99 -8.89
C ASP A 33 5.30 5.15 -8.81
N ALA A 34 6.03 4.21 -9.39
CA ALA A 34 7.48 4.22 -9.51
C ALA A 34 7.86 4.85 -10.85
N ASP A 35 8.56 5.97 -10.80
CA ASP A 35 8.90 6.75 -11.99
C ASP A 35 10.39 7.12 -11.94
N ASP A 36 11.09 6.99 -13.06
CA ASP A 36 12.53 7.26 -13.22
C ASP A 36 12.90 8.70 -12.83
N GLY A 37 11.95 9.64 -12.92
CA GLY A 37 12.12 11.03 -12.49
C GLY A 37 11.95 11.27 -10.99
N THR A 38 11.58 10.26 -10.20
CA THR A 38 11.24 10.44 -8.78
C THR A 38 12.43 10.14 -7.86
N SER A 39 12.72 11.08 -6.95
CA SER A 39 13.61 10.84 -5.82
C SER A 39 13.05 9.78 -4.87
N GLU A 40 13.92 9.14 -4.09
CA GLU A 40 13.49 8.22 -3.04
C GLU A 40 12.52 8.88 -2.06
N ASN A 41 11.50 8.13 -1.65
CA ASN A 41 10.61 8.50 -0.57
C ASN A 41 11.23 8.06 0.78
N PRO A 42 11.78 8.98 1.58
CA PRO A 42 12.55 8.59 2.76
C PRO A 42 11.70 7.97 3.86
N HIS A 43 10.40 8.29 3.95
CA HIS A 43 9.52 7.67 4.93
C HIS A 43 9.13 6.25 4.53
N PHE A 44 8.93 6.01 3.23
CA PHE A 44 8.73 4.67 2.70
C PHE A 44 9.99 3.81 2.82
N GLN A 45 11.19 4.41 2.67
CA GLN A 45 12.45 3.68 2.84
C GLN A 45 12.58 3.06 4.24
N LYS A 46 12.15 3.77 5.28
CA LYS A 46 12.14 3.23 6.66
C LYS A 46 11.34 1.94 6.77
N LEU A 47 10.21 1.85 6.06
CA LEU A 47 9.36 0.64 6.01
C LEU A 47 10.09 -0.50 5.28
N LEU A 48 10.67 -0.22 4.11
CA LEU A 48 11.41 -1.20 3.32
C LEU A 48 12.62 -1.76 4.10
N ASP A 49 13.38 -0.89 4.77
CA ASP A 49 14.55 -1.30 5.56
C ASP A 49 14.14 -2.16 6.76
N PHE A 50 13.02 -1.82 7.41
CA PHE A 50 12.47 -2.62 8.50
C PHE A 50 12.13 -4.04 8.03
N PHE A 51 11.42 -4.17 6.91
CA PHE A 51 11.08 -5.49 6.36
C PHE A 51 12.30 -6.23 5.83
N GLN A 52 13.30 -5.54 5.27
CA GLN A 52 14.54 -6.15 4.81
C GLN A 52 15.34 -6.77 5.97
N LYS A 53 15.44 -6.08 7.11
CA LYS A 53 16.05 -6.63 8.32
C LYS A 53 15.30 -7.87 8.82
N LYS A 54 13.96 -7.81 8.79
CA LYS A 54 13.11 -8.93 9.21
C LYS A 54 13.27 -10.13 8.28
N PHE A 55 13.31 -9.90 6.97
CA PHE A 55 13.57 -10.91 5.95
C PHE A 55 14.92 -11.61 6.17
N ASN A 56 15.94 -10.83 6.56
CA ASN A 56 17.27 -11.34 6.89
C ASN A 56 17.35 -12.02 8.28
N ALA A 57 16.22 -12.18 8.98
CA ALA A 57 16.12 -12.73 10.33
C ALA A 57 17.04 -12.03 11.37
N ASP A 58 17.22 -10.71 11.23
CA ASP A 58 18.03 -9.92 12.14
C ASP A 58 17.36 -9.80 13.53
N LYS A 59 17.98 -10.43 14.54
CA LYS A 59 17.50 -10.46 15.92
C LYS A 59 17.72 -9.14 16.68
N SER A 60 18.45 -8.18 16.11
CA SER A 60 18.67 -6.85 16.70
C SER A 60 17.50 -5.88 16.52
N MET A 61 16.47 -6.28 15.76
CA MET A 61 15.29 -5.46 15.55
C MET A 61 14.55 -5.18 16.86
N SER A 62 14.43 -3.89 17.21
CA SER A 62 13.62 -3.45 18.33
C SER A 62 12.14 -3.73 18.09
N ARG A 63 11.44 -4.14 19.15
CA ARG A 63 9.97 -4.24 19.16
C ARG A 63 9.29 -2.87 19.19
N ASP A 64 10.01 -1.81 19.53
CA ASP A 64 9.50 -0.45 19.71
C ASP A 64 9.58 0.40 18.42
N TRP A 65 9.64 -0.25 17.26
CA TRP A 65 9.63 0.48 15.98
C TRP A 65 8.24 1.03 15.70
N VAL A 66 8.17 2.36 15.55
CA VAL A 66 6.94 3.08 15.21
C VAL A 66 7.11 3.70 13.82
N TRP A 67 6.12 3.47 12.97
CA TRP A 67 6.02 4.04 11.63
C TRP A 67 4.58 4.45 11.37
N ASP A 68 4.39 5.68 10.91
CA ASP A 68 3.07 6.22 10.61
C ASP A 68 2.68 5.89 9.15
N PRO A 69 1.67 5.05 8.90
CA PRO A 69 1.18 4.75 7.56
C PRO A 69 0.43 5.90 6.89
N LEU A 70 0.17 7.00 7.61
CA LEU A 70 -0.58 8.16 7.14
C LEU A 70 0.27 9.43 7.09
N GLU A 71 1.60 9.31 7.19
CA GLU A 71 2.53 10.44 7.18
C GLU A 71 2.26 11.39 5.99
N PRO A 72 1.80 12.64 6.26
CA PRO A 72 1.39 13.58 5.22
C PRO A 72 2.54 13.99 4.29
N GLY A 73 2.25 14.09 2.99
CA GLY A 73 3.23 14.52 1.97
C GLY A 73 4.24 13.44 1.56
N TYR A 74 4.49 12.45 2.43
CA TYR A 74 5.29 11.27 2.09
C TYR A 74 4.42 10.12 1.62
N ILE A 75 3.50 9.65 2.47
CA ILE A 75 2.64 8.50 2.18
C ILE A 75 1.27 8.99 1.73
N LEU A 76 0.60 9.76 2.59
CA LEU A 76 -0.70 10.34 2.28
C LEU A 76 -0.50 11.64 1.51
N ARG A 77 -0.61 11.56 0.19
CA ARG A 77 -0.37 12.68 -0.74
C ARG A 77 -1.57 13.60 -0.93
N SER A 78 -2.75 13.16 -0.54
CA SER A 78 -4.02 13.87 -0.66
C SER A 78 -5.00 13.38 0.39
N ILE A 79 -5.96 14.24 0.73
CA ILE A 79 -7.12 13.88 1.56
C ILE A 79 -8.36 13.57 0.72
N HIS A 80 -8.30 13.81 -0.58
CA HIS A 80 -9.37 13.45 -1.52
C HIS A 80 -9.25 11.99 -1.91
N PHE A 81 -10.39 11.37 -2.15
CA PHE A 81 -10.46 9.95 -2.45
C PHE A 81 -11.70 9.61 -3.28
N TRP A 82 -11.60 8.50 -4.01
CA TRP A 82 -12.74 7.79 -4.57
C TRP A 82 -13.31 6.87 -3.51
N ALA A 83 -14.64 6.84 -3.37
CA ALA A 83 -15.32 6.00 -2.39
C ALA A 83 -16.28 5.03 -3.08
N TYR A 84 -16.26 3.78 -2.65
CA TYR A 84 -17.24 2.77 -3.06
C TYR A 84 -17.39 1.66 -2.01
N SER A 85 -18.50 0.93 -2.06
CA SER A 85 -18.69 -0.28 -1.25
C SER A 85 -18.32 -1.49 -2.08
N GLY A 86 -17.47 -2.36 -1.55
CA GLY A 86 -16.92 -3.51 -2.25
C GLY A 86 -16.64 -4.69 -1.33
N SER A 87 -15.62 -5.48 -1.68
CA SER A 87 -15.19 -6.65 -0.92
C SER A 87 -13.72 -6.54 -0.49
N THR A 88 -13.27 -7.47 0.36
CA THR A 88 -11.84 -7.76 0.47
C THR A 88 -11.31 -8.26 -0.87
N THR A 89 -10.05 -7.97 -1.15
CA THR A 89 -9.41 -8.37 -2.41
C THR A 89 -8.77 -9.75 -2.34
N GLU A 90 -8.60 -10.28 -1.13
CA GLU A 90 -8.14 -11.63 -0.88
C GLU A 90 -9.30 -12.55 -0.44
N PRO A 91 -9.23 -13.87 -0.73
CA PRO A 91 -10.18 -14.85 -0.23
C PRO A 91 -10.36 -14.75 1.29
N PRO A 92 -11.61 -14.84 1.81
CA PRO A 92 -12.82 -15.30 1.12
C PRO A 92 -13.64 -14.19 0.43
N CYS A 93 -13.05 -13.02 0.14
CA CYS A 93 -13.70 -11.92 -0.59
C CYS A 93 -14.95 -11.38 0.14
N PHE A 94 -14.87 -11.13 1.44
CA PHE A 94 -15.98 -10.63 2.24
C PHE A 94 -16.48 -9.28 1.69
N GLU A 95 -17.77 -9.20 1.38
CA GLU A 95 -18.44 -7.96 0.97
C GLU A 95 -18.70 -7.01 2.17
N GLY A 96 -19.11 -5.78 1.87
CA GLY A 96 -19.41 -4.76 2.88
C GLY A 96 -18.20 -3.95 3.32
N VAL A 97 -17.12 -3.95 2.50
CA VAL A 97 -15.94 -3.13 2.74
C VAL A 97 -16.17 -1.74 2.17
N ASN A 98 -16.05 -0.71 3.00
CA ASN A 98 -16.07 0.68 2.56
C ASN A 98 -14.67 1.08 2.12
N TRP A 99 -14.46 1.17 0.81
CA TRP A 99 -13.18 1.55 0.22
C TRP A 99 -13.05 3.05 0.06
N ARG A 100 -11.87 3.56 0.39
CA ARG A 100 -11.40 4.93 0.09
C ARG A 100 -10.08 4.81 -0.66
N ILE A 101 -10.06 5.18 -1.94
CA ILE A 101 -8.86 5.14 -2.78
C ILE A 101 -8.33 6.56 -2.91
N ILE A 102 -7.13 6.82 -2.37
CA ILE A 102 -6.50 8.14 -2.45
C ILE A 102 -6.26 8.51 -3.93
N ASP A 103 -6.68 9.72 -4.32
CA ASP A 103 -6.67 10.17 -5.71
C ASP A 103 -5.26 10.53 -6.23
N VAL A 104 -4.36 10.91 -5.32
CA VAL A 104 -2.96 11.21 -5.63
C VAL A 104 -2.06 10.03 -5.22
N PRO A 105 -1.43 9.34 -6.18
CA PRO A 105 -0.50 8.24 -5.88
C PRO A 105 0.72 8.69 -5.08
N MET A 106 1.16 7.83 -4.16
CA MET A 106 2.49 7.92 -3.56
C MET A 106 3.55 7.69 -4.65
N LYS A 107 4.59 8.52 -4.64
CA LYS A 107 5.73 8.37 -5.55
C LYS A 107 6.89 7.69 -4.82
N ILE A 108 7.54 6.75 -5.50
CA ILE A 108 8.75 6.07 -5.02
C ILE A 108 9.78 6.00 -6.15
N SER A 109 11.06 5.77 -5.81
CA SER A 109 12.09 5.55 -6.83
C SER A 109 11.99 4.15 -7.44
N PRO A 110 12.55 3.92 -8.65
CA PRO A 110 12.67 2.58 -9.22
C PRO A 110 13.43 1.60 -8.32
N GLY A 111 14.44 2.09 -7.59
CA GLY A 111 15.21 1.28 -6.63
C GLY A 111 14.36 0.79 -5.46
N GLN A 112 13.48 1.66 -4.94
CA GLN A 112 12.51 1.30 -3.89
C GLN A 112 11.49 0.28 -4.39
N TYR A 113 11.02 0.42 -5.63
CA TYR A 113 10.11 -0.55 -6.23
C TYR A 113 10.76 -1.93 -6.38
N GLN A 114 12.00 -1.99 -6.86
CA GLN A 114 12.75 -3.25 -6.95
C GLN A 114 12.98 -3.88 -5.57
N GLN A 115 13.24 -3.08 -4.54
CA GLN A 115 13.36 -3.57 -3.17
C GLN A 115 12.03 -4.15 -2.67
N LEU A 116 10.92 -3.46 -2.92
CA LEU A 116 9.57 -3.95 -2.58
C LEU A 116 9.27 -5.29 -3.25
N GLN A 117 9.56 -5.42 -4.55
CA GLN A 117 9.36 -6.68 -5.29
C GLN A 117 10.13 -7.85 -4.67
N ARG A 118 11.39 -7.63 -4.27
CA ARG A 118 12.20 -8.66 -3.61
C ARG A 118 11.66 -9.08 -2.24
N LEU A 119 11.00 -8.17 -1.51
CA LEU A 119 10.47 -8.43 -0.17
C LEU A 119 9.13 -9.16 -0.18
N MET A 120 8.32 -8.98 -1.22
CA MET A 120 6.99 -9.59 -1.32
C MET A 120 7.05 -10.95 -2.01
N PHE A 121 7.03 -10.96 -3.34
CA PHE A 121 6.97 -12.17 -4.16
C PHE A 121 7.56 -11.88 -5.55
N ASP A 122 8.04 -12.94 -6.20
CA ASP A 122 8.51 -12.91 -7.59
C ASP A 122 7.37 -12.93 -8.64
N HIS A 123 6.12 -12.99 -8.18
CA HIS A 123 4.92 -13.01 -8.99
C HIS A 123 3.91 -11.94 -8.55
N SER A 124 2.96 -11.62 -9.44
CA SER A 124 1.90 -10.67 -9.14
C SER A 124 0.91 -11.26 -8.13
N ASN A 125 0.59 -10.48 -7.09
CA ASN A 125 -0.43 -10.79 -6.10
C ASN A 125 -1.69 -9.93 -6.28
N ALA A 126 -1.85 -9.25 -7.42
CA ALA A 126 -2.97 -8.35 -7.65
C ALA A 126 -4.19 -9.10 -8.21
N ARG A 127 -5.33 -9.09 -7.49
CA ARG A 127 -6.60 -9.60 -8.00
C ARG A 127 -7.04 -8.79 -9.23
N PRO A 128 -7.56 -9.43 -10.29
CA PRO A 128 -8.12 -8.72 -11.45
C PRO A 128 -9.29 -7.80 -11.07
N VAL A 129 -9.49 -6.73 -11.84
CA VAL A 129 -10.67 -5.85 -11.68
C VAL A 129 -11.98 -6.62 -11.85
N GLN A 130 -12.97 -6.27 -11.06
CA GLN A 130 -14.30 -6.90 -11.05
C GLN A 130 -15.34 -5.98 -11.71
N PRO A 131 -16.45 -6.53 -12.25
CA PRO A 131 -17.54 -5.75 -12.84
C PRO A 131 -18.21 -4.76 -11.88
#